data_AF-A0A0D8BVR0-F1
#
_entry.id   AF-A0A0D8BVR0-F1
#
_cell.length_a   1.000
_cell.length_b   1.000
_cell.length_c   1.000
_cell.angle_alpha   90.00
_cell.angle_beta   90.00
_cell.angle_gamma   90.00
#
_symmetry.space_group_name_H-M   'P 1'
#
loop_
_entity.id
_entity.type
_entity.pdbx_description
1 polymer ?
#
loop_
_entity_poly.entity_id
_entity_poly.type
_entity_poly.pdbx_seq_one_letter_code
_entity_poly.pdbx_strand_id
1 'polypeptide(L)'
;MEEIGQRLEAIGAHDFRSVTELSPAQIAEIADVWTDLLSAFQLEAKFYLTKNGEKKPLSLSTLLTMKSANGCDLLVEIYSTEGELLADFVVTEEMFASDIFDEIGEDLQNGGQAAKIEKVVKPAPPKPLKRTESGAKLPKTASPYTAYMLFGLTLIGAGAFLVRFCQGAEAK
;
A
#
# COMPACT_ATOMS: atom_id res chain seq x y z
N MET A 1 -5.63 16.43 -6.42
CA MET A 1 -4.24 16.07 -6.03
C MET A 1 -3.43 17.30 -5.64
N GLU A 2 -3.36 18.35 -6.46
CA GLU A 2 -2.62 19.58 -6.12
C GLU A 2 -3.21 20.32 -4.89
N GLU A 3 -4.53 20.39 -4.78
CA GLU A 3 -5.25 20.97 -3.63
C GLU A 3 -5.02 20.20 -2.31
N ILE A 4 -5.02 18.87 -2.37
CA ILE A 4 -4.72 17.98 -1.22
C ILE A 4 -3.30 18.24 -0.73
N GLY A 5 -2.34 18.38 -1.65
CA GLY A 5 -0.95 18.72 -1.33
C GLY A 5 -0.83 20.07 -0.62
N GLN A 6 -1.49 21.11 -1.14
CA GLN A 6 -1.48 22.44 -0.53
C GLN A 6 -2.10 22.46 0.87
N ARG A 7 -3.18 21.69 1.10
CA ARG A 7 -3.80 21.56 2.42
C ARG A 7 -2.88 20.84 3.41
N LEU A 8 -2.20 19.76 2.99
CA LEU A 8 -1.20 19.10 3.83
C LEU A 8 0.00 20.00 4.14
N GLU A 9 0.51 20.74 3.16
CA GLU A 9 1.62 21.70 3.36
C GLU A 9 1.23 22.81 4.34
N ALA A 10 0.00 23.33 4.26
CA ALA A 10 -0.48 24.35 5.20
C ALA A 10 -0.56 23.82 6.64
N ILE A 11 -0.95 22.55 6.82
CA ILE A 11 -0.95 21.88 8.12
C ILE A 11 0.50 21.67 8.57
N GLY A 12 1.36 21.06 7.74
CA GLY A 12 2.76 20.77 8.08
C GLY A 12 3.68 21.98 8.20
N ALA A 13 3.28 23.15 7.71
CA ALA A 13 4.01 24.41 7.91
C ALA A 13 4.03 24.86 9.38
N HIS A 14 3.13 24.31 10.20
CA HIS A 14 3.20 24.47 11.64
C HIS A 14 4.15 23.40 12.20
N ASP A 15 5.20 23.85 12.89
CA ASP A 15 6.24 22.98 13.47
C ASP A 15 5.66 22.21 14.68
N PHE A 16 4.99 21.09 14.41
CA PHE A 16 4.45 20.21 15.45
C PHE A 16 5.48 19.15 15.82
N ARG A 17 5.75 19.01 17.11
CA ARG A 17 6.64 17.96 17.64
C ARG A 17 5.89 16.76 18.18
N SER A 18 4.57 16.89 18.37
CA SER A 18 3.73 15.81 18.85
C SER A 18 2.28 15.99 18.41
N VAL A 19 1.57 14.87 18.25
CA VAL A 19 0.12 14.83 17.95
C VAL A 19 -0.70 15.58 19.03
N THR A 20 -0.16 15.71 20.25
CA THR A 20 -0.80 16.49 21.32
C THR A 20 -0.76 18.01 21.12
N GLU A 21 0.07 18.50 20.20
CA GLU A 21 0.17 19.93 19.85
C GLU A 21 -0.81 20.33 18.75
N LEU A 22 -1.48 19.36 18.12
CA LEU A 22 -2.49 19.60 17.10
C LEU A 22 -3.78 20.10 17.74
N SER A 23 -4.30 21.20 17.21
CA SER A 23 -5.63 21.67 17.58
C SER A 23 -6.72 20.72 17.06
N PRO A 24 -7.90 20.65 17.72
CA PRO A 24 -9.01 19.83 17.24
C PRO A 24 -9.42 20.15 15.79
N ALA A 25 -9.33 21.41 15.38
CA ALA A 25 -9.61 21.85 14.01
C ALA A 25 -8.59 21.26 13.02
N GLN A 26 -7.29 21.27 13.36
CA GLN A 26 -6.26 20.67 12.51
C GLN A 26 -6.41 19.15 12.41
N ILE A 27 -6.80 18.46 13.50
CA ILE A 27 -7.06 17.01 13.47
C ILE A 27 -8.24 16.68 12.54
N ALA A 28 -9.29 17.51 12.57
CA ALA A 28 -10.41 17.36 11.64
C ALA A 28 -9.98 17.59 10.19
N GLU A 29 -9.21 18.65 9.92
CA GLU A 29 -8.67 18.91 8.58
C GLU A 29 -7.79 17.77 8.06
N ILE A 30 -6.92 17.19 8.90
CA ILE A 30 -6.11 16.01 8.51
C ILE A 30 -7.02 14.84 8.15
N ALA A 31 -8.07 14.60 8.93
CA ALA A 31 -9.01 13.51 8.66
C ALA A 31 -9.80 13.72 7.35
N ASP A 32 -10.18 14.96 7.07
CA ASP A 32 -10.86 15.33 5.83
C ASP A 32 -9.93 15.16 4.63
N VAL A 33 -8.69 15.66 4.71
CA VAL A 33 -7.73 15.51 3.61
C VAL A 33 -7.38 14.04 3.37
N TRP A 34 -7.27 13.24 4.43
CA TRP A 34 -7.08 11.79 4.30
C TRP A 34 -8.26 11.11 3.59
N THR A 35 -9.49 11.53 3.90
CA THR A 35 -10.70 11.03 3.26
C THR A 35 -10.76 11.44 1.78
N ASP A 36 -10.42 12.69 1.47
CA ASP A 36 -10.33 13.19 0.10
C ASP A 36 -9.26 12.44 -0.71
N LEU A 37 -8.12 12.13 -0.08
CA LEU A 37 -7.05 11.34 -0.69
C LEU A 37 -7.54 9.93 -1.04
N LEU A 38 -8.15 9.22 -0.08
CA LEU A 38 -8.69 7.89 -0.32
C LEU A 38 -9.76 7.90 -1.41
N SER A 39 -10.65 8.90 -1.38
CA SER A 39 -11.70 9.09 -2.39
C SER A 39 -11.12 9.32 -3.79
N ALA A 40 -10.01 10.06 -3.92
CA ALA A 40 -9.33 10.26 -5.19
C ALA A 40 -8.78 8.94 -5.78
N PHE A 41 -8.46 7.96 -4.93
CA PHE A 41 -8.05 6.61 -5.33
C PHE A 41 -9.21 5.61 -5.40
N GLN A 42 -10.45 6.05 -5.20
CA GLN A 42 -11.63 5.18 -5.11
C GLN A 42 -11.52 4.13 -3.99
N LEU A 43 -10.89 4.52 -2.88
CA LEU A 43 -10.72 3.69 -1.70
C LEU A 43 -11.55 4.25 -0.53
N GLU A 44 -11.96 3.36 0.36
CA GLU A 44 -12.60 3.68 1.63
C GLU A 44 -11.93 2.88 2.75
N ALA A 45 -11.46 3.55 3.80
CA ALA A 45 -10.85 2.89 4.96
C ALA A 45 -11.81 2.92 6.15
N LYS A 46 -12.02 1.76 6.78
CA LYS A 46 -12.83 1.61 7.98
C LYS A 46 -11.96 1.11 9.12
N PHE A 47 -12.13 1.73 10.29
CA PHE A 47 -11.36 1.42 11.48
C PHE A 47 -12.28 0.82 12.55
N TYR A 48 -11.85 -0.27 13.17
CA TYR A 48 -12.58 -0.95 14.22
C TYR A 48 -11.65 -1.28 15.39
N LEU A 49 -12.11 -1.05 16.61
CA LEU A 49 -11.49 -1.65 17.78
C LEU A 49 -12.12 -3.03 17.99
N THR A 50 -11.29 -4.06 18.11
CA THR A 50 -11.74 -5.42 18.38
C THR A 50 -11.22 -5.91 19.72
N LYS A 51 -12.12 -6.52 20.50
CA LYS A 51 -11.78 -7.20 21.76
C LYS A 51 -12.66 -8.43 21.86
N ASN A 52 -12.04 -9.61 21.93
CA ASN A 52 -12.75 -10.89 22.03
C ASN A 52 -13.81 -11.13 20.93
N GLY A 53 -13.60 -10.59 19.73
CA GLY A 53 -14.50 -10.75 18.58
C GLY A 53 -15.62 -9.70 18.47
N GLU A 54 -15.73 -8.77 19.42
CA GLU A 54 -16.65 -7.64 19.33
C GLU A 54 -15.99 -6.48 18.55
N LYS A 55 -16.58 -6.07 17.42
CA LYS A 55 -16.10 -4.95 16.60
C LYS A 55 -16.82 -3.66 16.99
N LYS A 56 -16.07 -2.65 17.43
CA LYS A 56 -16.57 -1.29 17.65
C LYS A 56 -16.04 -0.35 16.57
N PRO A 57 -16.92 0.31 15.78
CA PRO A 57 -16.47 1.26 14.78
C PRO A 57 -15.75 2.45 15.43
N LEU A 58 -14.67 2.90 14.78
CA LEU A 58 -13.81 3.98 15.22
C LEU A 58 -13.64 4.99 14.07
N SER A 59 -13.69 6.29 14.37
CA SER A 59 -13.37 7.33 13.38
C SER A 59 -11.88 7.66 13.41
N LEU A 60 -11.35 8.17 12.28
CA LEU A 60 -9.95 8.58 12.19
C LEU A 60 -9.60 9.67 13.23
N SER A 61 -10.47 10.65 13.43
CA SER A 61 -10.25 11.70 14.44
C SER A 61 -10.17 11.15 15.85
N THR A 62 -10.96 10.11 16.18
CA THR A 62 -10.84 9.42 17.47
C THR A 62 -9.55 8.61 17.56
N LEU A 63 -9.12 7.95 16.47
CA LEU A 63 -7.84 7.26 16.42
C LEU A 63 -6.66 8.21 16.67
N LEU A 64 -6.64 9.38 16.03
CA LEU A 64 -5.58 10.38 16.16
C LEU A 64 -5.52 11.03 17.56
N THR A 65 -6.62 11.03 18.30
CA THR A 65 -6.68 11.61 19.65
C THR A 65 -6.50 10.58 20.76
N MET A 66 -6.57 9.29 20.42
CA MET A 66 -6.47 8.20 21.39
C MET A 66 -5.02 7.91 21.75
N LYS A 67 -4.68 8.02 23.05
CA LYS A 67 -3.32 7.72 23.55
C LYS A 67 -3.03 6.23 23.76
N SER A 68 -4.07 5.40 23.87
CA SER A 68 -3.92 3.95 24.12
C SER A 68 -5.16 3.19 23.67
N ALA A 69 -4.95 1.99 23.14
CA ALA A 69 -6.00 1.08 22.69
C ALA A 69 -6.65 0.27 23.83
N ASN A 70 -6.25 0.44 25.09
CA ASN A 70 -6.86 -0.19 26.28
C ASN A 70 -7.05 -1.72 26.18
N GLY A 71 -6.08 -2.44 25.62
CA GLY A 71 -6.17 -3.89 25.41
C GLY A 71 -7.10 -4.29 24.28
N CYS A 72 -7.36 -3.40 23.32
CA CYS A 72 -8.10 -3.70 22.09
C CYS A 72 -7.12 -3.68 20.90
N ASP A 73 -7.35 -4.55 19.94
CA ASP A 73 -6.61 -4.51 18.67
C ASP A 73 -7.33 -3.55 17.71
N LEU A 74 -6.56 -2.89 16.85
CA LEU A 74 -7.08 -2.04 15.78
C LEU A 74 -7.18 -2.85 14.49
N LEU A 75 -8.39 -3.11 14.03
CA LEU A 75 -8.67 -3.67 12.72
C LEU A 75 -8.88 -2.54 11.72
N VAL A 76 -8.14 -2.58 10.61
CA VAL A 76 -8.30 -1.66 9.48
C VAL A 76 -8.75 -2.47 8.28
N GLU A 77 -9.88 -2.08 7.70
CA GLU A 77 -10.44 -2.69 6.49
C GLU A 77 -10.45 -1.64 5.37
N ILE A 78 -9.83 -1.97 4.23
CA ILE A 78 -9.78 -1.12 3.04
C ILE A 78 -10.74 -1.69 2.00
N TYR A 79 -11.65 -0.85 1.53
CA TYR A 79 -12.67 -1.16 0.56
C TYR A 79 -12.45 -0.33 -0.72
N SER A 80 -12.97 -0.84 -1.84
CA SER A 80 -13.30 -0.03 -3.01
C SER A 80 -14.54 0.82 -2.72
N THR A 81 -14.71 1.94 -3.43
CA THR A 81 -15.97 2.73 -3.39
C THR A 81 -17.22 1.92 -3.80
N GLU A 82 -17.02 0.77 -4.45
CA GLU A 82 -18.10 -0.18 -4.79
C GLU A 82 -18.46 -1.13 -3.63
N GLY A 83 -17.74 -1.05 -2.51
CA GLY A 83 -17.95 -1.88 -1.31
C GLY A 83 -17.22 -3.24 -1.33
N GLU A 84 -16.34 -3.49 -2.30
CA GLU A 84 -15.48 -4.67 -2.33
C GLU A 84 -14.34 -4.53 -1.30
N LEU A 85 -14.15 -5.52 -0.42
CA LEU A 85 -13.01 -5.55 0.50
C LEU A 85 -11.73 -5.85 -0.28
N LEU A 86 -10.79 -4.93 -0.26
CA LEU A 86 -9.51 -5.04 -0.97
C LEU A 86 -8.41 -5.59 -0.06
N ALA A 87 -8.38 -5.16 1.20
CA ALA A 87 -7.40 -5.60 2.18
C ALA A 87 -7.91 -5.39 3.61
N ASP A 88 -7.48 -6.25 4.53
CA ASP A 88 -7.66 -6.10 5.96
C ASP A 88 -6.36 -6.39 6.71
N PHE A 89 -6.10 -5.63 7.77
CA PHE A 89 -4.98 -5.88 8.66
C PHE A 89 -5.31 -5.50 10.09
N VAL A 90 -4.71 -6.22 11.03
CA VAL A 90 -4.87 -6.00 12.47
C VAL A 90 -3.57 -5.48 13.03
N VAL A 91 -3.62 -4.31 13.66
CA VAL A 91 -2.56 -3.72 14.46
C VAL A 91 -2.87 -4.03 15.92
N THR A 92 -2.11 -4.96 16.50
CA THR A 92 -2.27 -5.32 17.92
C THR A 92 -1.87 -4.17 18.83
N GLU A 93 -2.42 -4.11 20.05
CA GLU A 93 -2.05 -3.07 21.03
C GLU A 93 -0.53 -2.95 21.22
N GLU A 94 0.19 -4.07 21.26
CA GLU A 94 1.66 -4.07 21.40
C GLU A 94 2.35 -3.30 20.28
N MET A 95 1.81 -3.34 19.05
CA MET A 95 2.34 -2.58 17.91
C MET A 95 1.94 -1.11 18.02
N PHE A 96 0.73 -0.80 18.50
CA PHE A 96 0.27 0.58 18.68
C PHE A 96 0.98 1.31 19.82
N ALA A 97 1.32 0.57 20.88
CA ALA A 97 1.93 1.08 22.11
C ALA A 97 3.47 1.10 22.07
N SER A 98 4.11 0.33 21.18
CA SER A 98 5.56 0.36 21.00
C SER A 98 5.94 1.55 20.13
N ASP A 99 6.31 2.69 20.72
CA ASP A 99 7.19 3.73 20.14
C ASP A 99 7.02 4.09 18.64
N ILE A 100 5.91 3.78 17.97
CA ILE A 100 5.74 4.03 16.52
C ILE A 100 5.87 5.53 16.27
N PHE A 101 5.39 6.35 17.21
CA PHE A 101 5.51 7.80 17.12
C PHE A 101 6.89 8.32 17.52
N ASP A 102 7.62 7.63 18.39
CA ASP A 102 8.97 8.02 18.83
C ASP A 102 10.03 7.62 17.77
N GLU A 103 9.90 6.44 17.15
CA GLU A 103 10.77 5.96 16.06
C GLU A 103 10.52 6.75 14.75
N ILE A 104 9.27 7.07 14.39
CA ILE A 104 8.97 7.90 13.21
C ILE A 104 9.51 9.33 13.38
N GLY A 105 9.47 9.87 14.61
CA GLY A 105 10.01 11.20 14.92
C GLY A 105 11.53 11.28 14.77
N GLU A 106 12.26 10.25 15.22
CA GLU A 106 13.71 10.16 15.04
C GLU A 106 14.12 9.88 13.58
N ASP A 107 13.36 9.06 12.86
CA ASP A 107 13.69 8.68 11.48
C ASP A 107 13.36 9.79 10.46
N LEU A 108 12.34 10.63 10.74
CA LEU A 108 12.10 11.87 9.97
C LEU A 108 13.19 12.93 10.21
N GLN A 109 13.76 12.98 11.42
CA GLN A 109 14.89 13.87 11.72
C GLN A 109 16.19 13.41 11.03
N ASN A 110 16.32 12.10 10.79
CA ASN A 110 17.43 11.46 10.07
C ASN A 110 17.12 11.16 8.58
N GLY A 111 15.98 11.66 8.08
CA GLY A 111 15.32 11.33 6.80
C GLY A 111 16.02 11.79 5.52
N GLY A 112 17.34 11.62 5.43
CA GLY A 112 18.09 11.57 4.18
C GLY A 112 18.47 10.15 3.75
N GLN A 113 18.29 9.14 4.61
CA GLN A 113 18.69 7.76 4.31
C GLN A 113 17.56 6.80 4.65
N ALA A 114 16.94 6.24 3.60
CA ALA A 114 15.92 5.22 3.68
C ALA A 114 16.31 4.11 4.68
N ALA A 115 15.60 4.04 5.81
CA ALA A 115 15.77 3.01 6.79
C ALA A 115 15.49 1.63 6.16
N LYS A 116 16.48 0.74 6.28
CA LYS A 116 16.35 -0.66 5.91
C LYS A 116 15.43 -1.32 6.93
N ILE A 117 14.25 -1.73 6.50
CA ILE A 117 13.35 -2.57 7.29
C ILE A 117 14.04 -3.92 7.52
N GLU A 118 14.71 -4.09 8.67
CA GLU A 118 15.18 -5.39 9.12
C GLU A 118 14.02 -6.18 9.69
N LYS A 119 13.59 -7.21 8.95
CA LYS A 119 12.64 -8.23 9.40
C LYS A 119 13.15 -8.90 10.68
N VAL A 120 12.59 -8.53 11.83
CA VAL A 120 12.67 -9.33 13.06
C VAL A 120 11.77 -10.55 12.90
N VAL A 121 12.34 -11.66 12.41
CA VAL A 121 11.74 -12.99 12.57
C VAL A 121 12.64 -13.80 13.49
N LYS A 122 12.13 -14.09 14.69
CA LYS A 122 12.78 -14.97 15.67
C LYS A 122 13.05 -16.34 15.02
N PRO A 123 14.27 -16.90 15.10
CA PRO A 123 14.59 -18.16 14.44
C PRO A 123 13.95 -19.35 15.18
N ALA A 124 13.08 -20.08 14.48
CA ALA A 124 12.64 -21.41 14.87
C ALA A 124 13.79 -22.43 14.72
N PRO A 125 13.84 -23.51 15.54
CA PRO A 125 14.99 -24.41 15.62
C PRO A 125 15.28 -25.16 14.31
N PRO A 126 16.56 -25.48 14.04
CA PRO A 126 17.05 -25.84 12.71
C PRO A 126 16.63 -27.25 12.30
N LYS A 127 15.78 -27.36 11.28
CA LYS A 127 15.71 -28.59 10.47
C LYS A 127 16.92 -28.60 9.53
N PRO A 128 17.64 -29.72 9.34
CA PRO A 128 18.83 -29.77 8.52
C PRO A 128 18.46 -29.55 7.05
N LEU A 129 18.68 -28.33 6.57
CA LEU A 129 18.49 -27.94 5.17
C LEU A 129 19.70 -28.39 4.37
N LYS A 130 19.47 -29.26 3.38
CA LYS A 130 20.45 -29.55 2.33
C LYS A 130 20.83 -28.23 1.66
N ARG A 131 22.11 -27.88 1.80
CA ARG A 131 22.75 -26.69 1.22
C ARG A 131 22.49 -26.63 -0.29
N THR A 132 21.74 -25.63 -0.75
CA THR A 132 21.68 -25.28 -2.17
C THR A 132 22.92 -24.46 -2.49
N GLU A 133 23.80 -25.04 -3.31
CA GLU A 133 24.96 -24.32 -3.82
C GLU A 133 24.49 -23.19 -4.74
N SER A 134 25.03 -22.00 -4.49
CA SER A 134 24.91 -20.80 -5.32
C SER A 134 23.54 -20.09 -5.32
N GLY A 135 23.42 -19.16 -4.37
CA GLY A 135 22.76 -17.85 -4.50
C GLY A 135 21.48 -17.77 -5.33
N ALA A 136 20.36 -17.54 -4.64
CA ALA A 136 19.03 -17.27 -5.16
C ALA A 136 19.00 -16.43 -6.46
N LYS A 137 19.08 -17.11 -7.62
CA LYS A 137 18.63 -16.53 -8.89
C LYS A 137 17.11 -16.49 -8.83
N LEU A 138 16.55 -15.28 -8.83
CA LEU A 138 15.12 -15.07 -9.03
C LEU A 138 14.66 -15.84 -10.29
N PRO A 139 13.49 -16.50 -10.27
CA PRO A 139 12.94 -17.09 -11.48
C PRO A 139 12.85 -15.98 -12.55
N LYS A 140 13.22 -16.27 -13.79
CA LYS A 140 13.14 -15.30 -14.89
C LYS A 140 11.69 -14.83 -15.02
N THR A 141 11.38 -13.64 -14.49
CA THR A 141 10.06 -12.99 -14.55
C THR A 141 9.81 -12.24 -15.85
N ALA A 142 10.76 -12.25 -16.78
CA ALA A 142 10.51 -11.84 -18.16
C ALA A 142 9.62 -12.91 -18.81
N SER A 143 8.30 -12.69 -18.74
CA SER A 143 7.36 -13.40 -19.61
C SER A 143 7.84 -13.28 -21.07
N PRO A 144 7.62 -14.29 -21.93
CA PRO A 144 8.17 -14.31 -23.28
C PRO A 144 7.39 -13.39 -24.24
N TYR A 145 7.19 -12.12 -23.86
CA TYR A 145 6.55 -11.07 -24.67
C TYR A 145 7.19 -10.95 -26.06
N THR A 146 8.52 -11.10 -26.14
CA THR A 146 9.25 -11.10 -27.43
C THR A 146 8.81 -12.24 -28.35
N ALA A 147 8.53 -13.43 -27.80
CA ALA A 147 8.07 -14.56 -28.60
C ALA A 147 6.64 -14.33 -29.12
N TYR A 148 5.74 -13.80 -28.28
CA TYR A 148 4.37 -13.46 -28.69
C TYR A 148 4.33 -12.30 -29.69
N MET A 149 5.20 -11.30 -29.53
CA MET A 149 5.34 -10.20 -30.47
C MET A 149 5.79 -10.69 -31.85
N LEU A 150 6.79 -11.59 -31.91
CA LEU A 150 7.27 -12.16 -33.16
C LEU A 150 6.19 -13.03 -33.83
N PHE A 151 5.42 -13.77 -33.05
CA PHE A 151 4.28 -14.54 -33.55
C PHE A 151 3.19 -13.64 -34.16
N GLY A 152 2.84 -12.53 -33.50
CA GLY A 152 1.89 -11.55 -34.02
C GLY A 152 2.37 -10.91 -35.33
N LEU A 153 3.65 -10.54 -35.41
CA LEU A 153 4.25 -9.99 -36.63
C LEU A 153 4.22 -10.99 -37.79
N THR A 154 4.41 -12.28 -37.49
CA THR A 154 4.31 -13.36 -38.48
C THR A 154 2.89 -13.51 -39.01
N LEU A 155 1.87 -13.43 -38.15
CA LEU A 155 0.46 -13.49 -38.58
C LEU A 155 0.06 -12.30 -39.45
N ILE A 156 0.52 -11.09 -39.10
CA ILE A 156 0.29 -9.88 -39.92
C ILE A 156 0.94 -10.05 -41.31
N GLY A 157 2.18 -10.54 -41.36
CA GLY A 157 2.88 -10.82 -42.62
C GLY A 157 2.17 -11.86 -43.47
N ALA A 158 1.71 -12.97 -42.87
CA ALA A 158 0.94 -14.00 -43.56
C ALA A 158 -0.40 -13.46 -44.09
N GLY A 159 -1.09 -12.63 -43.32
CA GLY A 159 -2.32 -11.96 -43.75
C GLY A 159 -2.10 -11.03 -44.94
N ALA A 160 -1.08 -10.18 -44.89
CA ALA A 160 -0.73 -9.30 -46.01
C ALA A 160 -0.35 -10.07 -47.28
N PHE A 161 0.35 -11.20 -47.13
CA PHE A 161 0.69 -12.09 -48.23
C PHE A 161 -0.56 -12.74 -48.86
N LEU A 162 -1.49 -13.26 -48.05
CA LEU A 162 -2.74 -13.84 -48.53
C LEU A 162 -3.62 -12.81 -49.25
N VAL A 163 -3.74 -11.59 -48.72
CA VAL A 163 -4.48 -10.50 -49.38
C VAL A 163 -3.87 -10.17 -50.74
N ARG A 164 -2.54 -10.10 -50.83
CA ARG A 164 -1.84 -9.86 -52.10
C ARG A 164 -1.96 -11.04 -53.08
N PHE A 165 -2.02 -12.28 -52.58
CA PHE A 165 -2.18 -13.49 -53.39
C PHE A 165 -3.62 -13.65 -53.91
N CYS A 166 -4.63 -13.35 -53.08
CA CYS A 166 -6.03 -13.34 -53.51
C CYS A 166 -6.32 -12.21 -54.51
N GLN A 167 -5.76 -11.01 -54.32
CA GLN A 167 -5.90 -9.91 -55.29
C GLN A 167 -5.17 -10.20 -56.62
N GLY A 168 -4.10 -10.99 -56.61
CA GLY A 168 -3.43 -11.45 -57.82
C GLY A 168 -4.16 -12.59 -58.56
N ALA A 169 -5.03 -13.33 -57.86
CA ALA A 169 -5.83 -14.41 -58.44
C ALA A 169 -7.11 -13.92 -59.13
N GLU A 170 -7.63 -12.73 -58.79
CA GLU A 170 -8.77 -12.11 -59.49
C GLU A 170 -8.38 -11.33 -60.76
N ALA A 171 -7.08 -11.18 -61.05
CA ALA A 171 -6.56 -10.44 -62.20
C ALA A 171 -6.05 -11.34 -63.35
N LYS A 172 -6.53 -12.59 -63.45
CA LYS A 172 -6.22 -13.49 -64.57
C LYS A 172 -7.46 -14.18 -65.12
#